data_AF-A0A396KGR4-F1
#
_entry.id   AF-A0A396KGR4-F1
#
_cell.length_a   1.000
_cell.length_b   1.000
_cell.length_c   1.000
_cell.angle_alpha   90.00
_cell.angle_beta   90.00
_cell.angle_gamma   90.00
#
_symmetry.space_group_name_H-M   'P 1'
#
loop_
_entity.id
_entity.type
_entity.pdbx_description
1 polymer ?
#
loop_
_entity_poly.entity_id
_entity_poly.type
_entity_poly.pdbx_seq_one_letter_code
_entity_poly.pdbx_strand_id
1 'polypeptide(L)'
;MSEKILAYNRGGGKILAGLTRRRQAEQKLFLTPISEQKKKGWQQEDGDWKYYLGNGEPVRNDWYWYDDKWYWFDGAGRMVKNTWYKYKDKWYYLGADGAMLTGQQTIDGKWYVLNEDGAMVTDPVTLTPDQDGALTWPGLKE
;
A
#
# COMPACT_ATOMS: atom_id res chain seq x y z
N MET A 1 -17.45 -22.01 51.62
CA MET A 1 -18.68 -21.37 52.15
C MET A 1 -18.80 -20.00 51.52
N SER A 2 -19.73 -19.79 50.57
CA SER A 2 -19.88 -18.50 49.88
C SER A 2 -20.90 -17.63 50.61
N GLU A 3 -20.49 -16.48 51.12
CA GLU A 3 -21.40 -15.47 51.66
C GLU A 3 -22.28 -14.88 50.55
N LYS A 4 -23.61 -15.06 50.66
CA LYS A 4 -24.60 -14.43 49.78
C LYS A 4 -24.91 -13.04 50.33
N ILE A 5 -24.40 -11.99 49.67
CA ILE A 5 -24.83 -10.62 49.93
C ILE A 5 -26.23 -10.44 49.32
N LEU A 6 -27.24 -10.19 50.16
CA LEU A 6 -28.58 -9.78 49.73
C LEU A 6 -28.63 -8.27 49.52
N ALA A 7 -29.21 -7.83 48.42
CA ALA A 7 -29.55 -6.42 48.19
C ALA A 7 -31.07 -6.27 48.03
N TYR A 8 -31.59 -5.07 48.30
CA TYR A 8 -33.02 -4.79 48.32
C TYR A 8 -33.33 -3.60 47.41
N ASN A 9 -34.38 -3.68 46.59
CA ASN A 9 -34.79 -2.55 45.75
C ASN A 9 -35.62 -1.52 46.54
N ARG A 10 -35.80 -0.32 45.96
CA ARG A 10 -36.53 0.81 46.57
C ARG A 10 -38.02 0.55 46.86
N GLY A 11 -38.56 -0.59 46.42
CA GLY A 11 -39.96 -0.99 46.54
C GLY A 11 -40.19 -2.29 47.31
N GLY A 12 -39.25 -2.77 48.13
CA GLY A 12 -39.56 -3.89 49.02
C GLY A 12 -39.11 -5.29 48.57
N GLY A 13 -38.45 -5.42 47.42
CA GLY A 13 -38.10 -6.74 46.86
C GLY A 13 -36.71 -7.22 47.27
N LYS A 14 -36.59 -8.40 47.89
CA LYS A 14 -35.30 -9.12 48.04
C LYS A 14 -34.82 -9.57 46.66
N ILE A 15 -33.67 -9.08 46.22
CA ILE A 15 -33.01 -9.52 44.99
C ILE A 15 -31.68 -10.19 45.32
N LEU A 16 -31.36 -11.29 44.64
CA LEU A 16 -30.02 -11.90 44.69
C LEU A 16 -29.04 -10.92 44.03
N ALA A 17 -28.15 -10.31 44.82
CA ALA A 17 -27.16 -9.34 44.33
C ALA A 17 -26.18 -9.92 43.28
N GLY A 18 -26.17 -11.24 43.08
CA GLY A 18 -25.35 -11.93 42.09
C GLY A 18 -25.81 -11.77 40.63
N LEU A 19 -27.07 -11.39 40.37
CA LEU A 19 -27.59 -11.20 39.01
C LEU A 19 -27.24 -9.84 38.40
N THR A 20 -26.75 -8.89 39.18
CA THR A 20 -26.44 -7.54 38.71
C THR A 20 -25.06 -7.45 38.04
N ARG A 21 -24.11 -8.32 38.38
CA ARG A 21 -22.78 -8.33 37.73
C ARG A 21 -22.79 -8.98 36.35
N ARG A 22 -23.56 -10.05 36.14
CA ARG A 22 -23.67 -10.68 34.81
C ARG A 22 -24.27 -9.73 33.78
N ARG A 23 -25.33 -9.01 34.14
CA ARG A 23 -25.98 -8.07 33.22
C ARG A 23 -25.07 -6.89 32.82
N GLN A 24 -24.26 -6.37 33.74
CA GLN A 24 -23.28 -5.30 33.42
C GLN A 24 -22.08 -5.83 32.63
N ALA A 25 -21.59 -7.04 32.92
CA ALA A 25 -20.50 -7.67 32.17
C ALA A 25 -20.94 -8.06 30.75
N GLU A 26 -22.15 -8.58 30.59
CA GLU A 26 -22.76 -8.89 29.29
C GLU A 26 -23.06 -7.61 28.50
N GLN A 27 -23.58 -6.55 29.13
CA GLN A 27 -23.80 -5.26 28.43
C GLN A 27 -22.49 -4.58 28.00
N LYS A 28 -21.39 -4.79 28.76
CA LYS A 28 -20.03 -4.39 28.35
C LYS A 28 -19.47 -5.23 27.21
N LEU A 29 -19.92 -6.48 27.07
CA LEU A 29 -19.50 -7.39 26.00
C LEU A 29 -20.14 -7.05 24.65
N PHE A 30 -21.29 -6.35 24.65
CA PHE A 30 -22.04 -5.97 23.45
C PHE A 30 -21.80 -4.53 22.97
N LEU A 31 -20.92 -3.75 23.64
CA LEU A 31 -20.68 -2.34 23.32
C LEU A 31 -19.20 -1.97 23.27
N THR A 32 -18.28 -2.91 23.07
CA THR A 32 -17.03 -2.52 22.42
C THR A 32 -17.41 -2.14 20.99
N PRO A 33 -17.29 -0.86 20.57
CA PRO A 33 -17.15 -0.63 19.14
C PRO A 33 -15.96 -1.50 18.73
N ILE A 34 -16.17 -2.42 17.80
CA ILE A 34 -15.06 -3.01 17.06
C ILE A 34 -14.48 -1.78 16.36
N SER A 35 -13.50 -1.14 16.98
CA SER A 35 -12.75 -0.08 16.35
C SER A 35 -12.05 -0.79 15.20
N GLU A 36 -12.65 -0.74 14.02
CA GLU A 36 -12.07 -1.27 12.81
C GLU A 36 -10.73 -0.57 12.67
N GLN A 37 -9.65 -1.29 12.98
CA GLN A 37 -8.31 -0.74 12.88
C GLN A 37 -8.09 -0.42 11.41
N LYS A 38 -8.13 0.88 11.09
CA LYS A 38 -7.86 1.37 9.75
C LYS A 38 -6.46 0.93 9.36
N LYS A 39 -6.37 0.14 8.29
CA LYS A 39 -5.11 -0.28 7.68
C LYS A 39 -4.33 0.97 7.25
N LYS A 40 -3.00 0.92 7.37
CA LYS A 40 -2.09 2.01 6.96
C LYS A 40 -0.82 1.42 6.37
N GLY A 41 -0.20 2.17 5.47
CA GLY A 41 1.03 1.79 4.79
C GLY A 41 0.86 0.58 3.89
N TRP A 42 1.97 -0.09 3.60
CA TRP A 42 2.02 -1.31 2.80
C TRP A 42 1.29 -2.46 3.49
N GLN A 43 0.39 -3.11 2.75
CA GLN A 43 -0.36 -4.29 3.18
C GLN A 43 -0.41 -5.29 2.04
N GLN A 44 -0.19 -6.56 2.36
CA GLN A 44 -0.33 -7.64 1.38
C GLN A 44 -1.69 -8.32 1.57
N GLU A 45 -2.47 -8.41 0.50
CA GLU A 45 -3.82 -8.97 0.47
C GLU A 45 -3.96 -9.86 -0.76
N ASP A 46 -4.37 -11.12 -0.56
CA ASP A 46 -4.59 -12.10 -1.65
C ASP A 46 -3.39 -12.27 -2.62
N GLY A 47 -2.17 -12.03 -2.11
CA GLY A 47 -0.92 -12.09 -2.88
C GLY A 47 -0.49 -10.78 -3.54
N ASP A 48 -1.37 -9.77 -3.56
CA ASP A 48 -1.11 -8.45 -4.11
C ASP A 48 -0.75 -7.43 -3.02
N TRP A 49 0.10 -6.47 -3.35
CA TRP A 49 0.44 -5.36 -2.43
C TRP A 49 -0.49 -4.19 -2.66
N LYS A 50 -0.94 -3.55 -1.57
CA LYS A 50 -1.70 -2.30 -1.57
C LYS A 50 -1.02 -1.30 -0.62
N TYR A 51 -1.19 -0.01 -0.89
CA TYR A 51 -0.77 1.04 0.03
C TYR A 51 -1.98 1.77 0.59
N TYR A 52 -2.17 1.70 1.91
CA TYR A 52 -3.25 2.36 2.62
C TYR A 52 -2.83 3.71 3.18
N LEU A 53 -3.55 4.76 2.81
CA LEU A 53 -3.36 6.12 3.31
C LEU A 53 -3.80 6.24 4.78
N GLY A 54 -3.45 7.36 5.42
CA GLY A 54 -3.77 7.59 6.84
C GLY A 54 -5.27 7.56 7.17
N ASN A 55 -6.13 7.78 6.17
CA ASN A 55 -7.60 7.72 6.29
C ASN A 55 -8.17 6.28 6.24
N GLY A 56 -7.35 5.28 5.92
CA GLY A 56 -7.73 3.87 5.77
C GLY A 56 -8.13 3.47 4.35
N GLU A 57 -8.02 4.36 3.36
CA GLU A 57 -8.31 4.06 1.96
C GLU A 57 -7.02 3.67 1.22
N PRO A 58 -7.04 2.68 0.31
CA PRO A 58 -5.88 2.36 -0.51
C PRO A 58 -5.77 3.32 -1.70
N VAL A 59 -4.53 3.55 -2.15
CA VAL A 59 -4.24 4.25 -3.41
C VAL A 59 -4.82 3.44 -4.57
N ARG A 60 -5.47 4.10 -5.54
CA ARG A 60 -6.10 3.47 -6.71
C ARG A 60 -5.99 4.35 -7.94
N ASN A 61 -5.69 3.75 -9.09
CA ASN A 61 -5.51 4.44 -10.37
C ASN A 61 -4.58 5.67 -10.26
N ASP A 62 -3.55 5.57 -9.42
CA ASP A 62 -2.67 6.69 -9.16
C ASP A 62 -1.24 6.27 -8.84
N TRP A 63 -0.34 7.22 -9.04
CA TRP A 63 1.04 7.14 -8.62
C TRP A 63 1.15 7.47 -7.14
N TYR A 64 2.03 6.77 -6.44
CA TYR A 64 2.36 7.06 -5.05
C TYR A 64 3.87 7.09 -4.84
N TRP A 65 4.35 8.18 -4.25
CA TRP A 65 5.75 8.32 -3.86
C TRP A 65 5.96 7.79 -2.45
N TYR A 66 6.84 6.82 -2.31
CA TYR A 66 7.19 6.21 -1.03
C TYR A 66 8.65 5.79 -1.03
N ASP A 67 9.39 6.17 0.02
CA ASP A 67 10.79 5.77 0.21
C ASP A 67 11.65 5.99 -1.04
N ASP A 68 11.58 7.23 -1.54
CA ASP A 68 12.27 7.72 -2.73
C ASP A 68 12.00 6.96 -4.04
N LYS A 69 10.84 6.32 -4.13
CA LYS A 69 10.40 5.55 -5.30
C LYS A 69 8.95 5.85 -5.67
N TRP A 70 8.66 5.80 -6.97
CA TRP A 70 7.30 5.86 -7.50
C TRP A 70 6.71 4.47 -7.67
N TYR A 71 5.45 4.30 -7.29
CA TYR A 71 4.67 3.07 -7.47
C TYR A 71 3.34 3.39 -8.16
N TRP A 72 2.87 2.52 -9.03
CA TRP A 72 1.55 2.65 -9.66
C TRP A 72 0.57 1.63 -9.08
N PHE A 73 -0.64 2.09 -8.74
CA PHE A 73 -1.72 1.23 -8.26
C PHE A 73 -2.87 1.18 -9.26
N ASP A 74 -3.38 -0.02 -9.53
CA ASP A 74 -4.52 -0.22 -10.43
C ASP A 74 -5.86 0.22 -9.80
N GLY A 75 -6.97 0.04 -10.52
CA GLY A 75 -8.29 0.43 -10.04
C GLY A 75 -8.80 -0.37 -8.84
N ALA A 76 -8.24 -1.55 -8.57
CA ALA A 76 -8.51 -2.32 -7.35
C ALA A 76 -7.59 -1.91 -6.19
N GLY A 77 -6.59 -1.08 -6.45
CA GLY A 77 -5.57 -0.61 -5.51
C GLY A 77 -4.42 -1.59 -5.35
N ARG A 78 -4.22 -2.48 -6.32
CA ARG A 78 -3.10 -3.42 -6.36
C ARG A 78 -1.89 -2.75 -7.01
N MET A 79 -0.73 -2.91 -6.39
CA MET A 79 0.54 -2.43 -6.90
C MET A 79 0.90 -3.18 -8.18
N VAL A 80 1.13 -2.44 -9.25
CA VAL A 80 1.59 -2.98 -10.53
C VAL A 80 3.11 -3.24 -10.45
N LYS A 81 3.54 -4.40 -10.95
CA LYS A 81 4.94 -4.83 -10.94
C LYS A 81 5.26 -5.74 -12.12
N ASN A 82 6.54 -5.84 -12.48
CA ASN A 82 7.05 -6.64 -13.60
C ASN A 82 6.32 -6.40 -14.93
N THR A 83 5.97 -5.15 -15.23
CA THR A 83 5.26 -4.85 -16.48
C THR A 83 5.42 -3.40 -16.92
N TRP A 84 5.23 -3.21 -18.23
CA TRP A 84 4.98 -1.91 -18.82
C TRP A 84 3.62 -1.36 -18.41
N TYR A 85 3.56 -0.07 -18.18
CA TYR A 85 2.33 0.67 -17.92
C TYR A 85 2.27 1.96 -18.75
N LYS A 86 1.14 2.21 -19.40
CA LYS A 86 0.94 3.43 -20.21
C LYS A 86 0.10 4.44 -19.42
N TYR A 87 0.67 5.61 -19.18
CA TYR A 87 0.02 6.72 -18.49
C TYR A 87 0.21 8.02 -19.26
N LYS A 88 -0.89 8.73 -19.57
CA LYS A 88 -0.88 10.01 -20.31
C LYS A 88 0.02 9.96 -21.56
N ASP A 89 -0.17 8.92 -22.37
CA ASP A 89 0.58 8.64 -23.60
C ASP A 89 2.08 8.35 -23.48
N LYS A 90 2.60 8.20 -22.25
CA LYS A 90 3.96 7.78 -21.99
C LYS A 90 3.99 6.36 -21.41
N TRP A 91 5.03 5.61 -21.76
CA TRP A 91 5.28 4.28 -21.23
C TRP A 91 6.23 4.34 -20.05
N TYR A 92 5.95 3.56 -19.02
CA TYR A 92 6.74 3.41 -17.81
C TYR A 92 6.94 1.93 -17.56
N TYR A 93 8.00 1.53 -16.87
CA TYR A 93 8.18 0.15 -16.43
C TYR A 93 8.22 0.06 -14.92
N LEU A 94 7.39 -0.82 -14.35
CA LEU A 94 7.36 -1.09 -12.92
C LEU A 94 8.16 -2.37 -12.68
N GLY A 95 9.22 -2.27 -11.88
CA GLY A 95 10.14 -3.36 -11.57
C GLY A 95 9.52 -4.47 -10.72
N ALA A 96 10.35 -5.42 -10.28
CA ALA A 96 9.91 -6.58 -9.50
C ALA A 96 9.40 -6.21 -8.10
N ASP A 97 9.96 -5.17 -7.50
CA ASP A 97 9.51 -4.56 -6.25
C ASP A 97 8.32 -3.60 -6.45
N GLY A 98 7.88 -3.40 -7.70
CA GLY A 98 6.83 -2.45 -8.08
C GLY A 98 7.30 -1.01 -8.24
N ALA A 99 8.58 -0.73 -7.98
CA ALA A 99 9.13 0.60 -8.16
C ALA A 99 9.27 0.94 -9.65
N MET A 100 8.94 2.18 -10.01
CA MET A 100 9.17 2.72 -11.34
C MET A 100 10.66 2.74 -11.63
N LEU A 101 11.07 2.16 -12.76
CA LEU A 101 12.45 2.18 -13.19
C LEU A 101 12.78 3.49 -13.92
N THR A 102 14.06 3.86 -13.87
CA THR A 102 14.67 4.98 -14.62
C THR A 102 15.98 4.49 -15.25
N GLY A 103 16.59 5.30 -16.12
CA GLY A 103 17.86 4.99 -16.75
C GLY A 103 17.79 3.85 -17.77
N GLN A 104 18.95 3.25 -18.05
CA GLN A 104 19.07 2.13 -18.97
C GLN A 104 18.55 0.83 -18.33
N GLN A 105 17.68 0.12 -19.05
CA GLN A 105 17.08 -1.13 -18.58
C GLN A 105 17.18 -2.22 -19.63
N THR A 106 17.47 -3.45 -19.18
CA THR A 106 17.33 -4.65 -20.02
C THR A 106 16.06 -5.39 -19.60
N ILE A 107 15.04 -5.39 -20.45
CA ILE A 107 13.73 -6.00 -20.20
C ILE A 107 13.46 -7.00 -21.32
N ASP A 108 13.24 -8.26 -20.96
CA ASP A 108 13.01 -9.36 -21.91
C ASP A 108 14.07 -9.44 -23.04
N GLY A 109 15.34 -9.22 -22.68
CA GLY A 109 16.47 -9.26 -23.61
C GLY A 109 16.59 -8.05 -24.55
N LYS A 110 15.73 -7.04 -24.39
CA LYS A 110 15.77 -5.79 -25.15
C LYS A 110 16.24 -4.64 -24.27
N TRP A 111 16.94 -3.70 -24.89
CA TRP A 111 17.46 -2.52 -24.23
C TRP A 111 16.47 -1.37 -24.36
N TYR A 112 16.15 -0.75 -23.23
CA TYR A 112 15.25 0.39 -23.12
C TYR A 112 15.92 1.48 -22.32
N VAL A 113 15.48 2.71 -22.55
CA VAL A 113 15.87 3.83 -21.69
C VAL A 113 14.62 4.52 -21.20
N LEU A 114 14.59 4.75 -19.89
CA LEU A 114 13.59 5.50 -19.17
C LEU A 114 14.27 6.80 -18.69
N ASN A 115 13.66 7.96 -18.94
CA ASN A 115 14.23 9.23 -18.52
C ASN A 115 14.15 9.41 -16.99
N GLU A 116 14.59 10.56 -16.48
CA GLU A 116 14.55 10.86 -15.02
C GLU A 116 13.13 10.83 -14.44
N ASP A 117 12.11 11.10 -15.25
CA ASP A 117 10.70 10.98 -14.88
C ASP A 117 10.15 9.55 -15.04
N GLY A 118 10.99 8.58 -15.44
CA GLY A 118 10.64 7.18 -15.71
C GLY A 118 9.94 6.92 -17.05
N ALA A 119 9.74 7.95 -17.87
CA ALA A 119 9.10 7.80 -19.17
C ALA A 119 10.06 7.19 -20.19
N MET A 120 9.58 6.21 -20.95
CA MET A 120 10.31 5.55 -22.02
C MET A 120 10.66 6.54 -23.13
N VAL A 121 11.96 6.59 -23.45
CA VAL A 121 12.48 7.39 -24.55
C VAL A 121 12.18 6.67 -25.86
N THR A 122 11.51 7.36 -26.77
CA THR A 122 11.21 6.87 -28.14
C THR A 122 11.93 7.66 -29.22
N ASP A 123 12.50 8.81 -28.87
CA ASP A 123 13.20 9.66 -29.82
C ASP A 123 14.53 9.02 -30.24
N PRO A 124 14.99 9.26 -31.48
CA PRO A 124 16.26 8.73 -31.96
C PRO A 124 17.44 9.13 -31.07
N VAL A 125 18.33 8.17 -30.84
CA VAL A 125 19.55 8.34 -30.06
C VAL A 125 20.75 8.34 -30.99
N THR A 126 21.63 9.33 -30.84
CA THR A 126 22.94 9.38 -31.51
C THR A 126 24.03 8.91 -30.55
N LEU A 127 24.84 7.95 -30.99
CA LEU A 127 26.03 7.49 -30.29
C LEU A 127 27.25 8.24 -30.82
N THR A 128 28.03 8.84 -29.92
CA THR A 128 29.22 9.62 -30.27
C THR A 128 30.45 9.01 -29.59
N PRO A 129 31.51 8.68 -30.34
CA PRO A 129 32.75 8.21 -29.73
C PRO A 129 33.41 9.33 -28.90
N ASP A 130 33.94 8.99 -27.73
CA ASP A 130 34.80 9.86 -26.95
C ASP A 130 36.25 9.85 -27.47
N GLN A 131 37.18 10.46 -26.71
CA GLN A 131 38.60 10.56 -27.07
C GLN A 131 39.30 9.19 -27.18
N ASP A 132 38.78 8.16 -26.51
CA ASP A 132 39.31 6.80 -26.51
C ASP A 132 38.52 5.87 -27.46
N GLY A 133 37.51 6.41 -28.16
CA GLY A 133 36.67 5.70 -29.12
C GLY A 133 35.48 4.95 -28.50
N ALA A 134 35.23 5.10 -27.20
CA ALA A 134 34.07 4.50 -26.54
C ALA A 134 32.80 5.27 -26.94
N LEU A 135 31.73 4.54 -27.28
CA LEU A 135 30.47 5.16 -27.68
C LEU A 135 29.75 5.72 -26.45
N THR A 136 29.56 7.03 -26.44
CA THR A 136 28.81 7.75 -25.41
C THR A 136 27.44 8.16 -25.92
N TRP A 137 26.50 8.25 -25.00
CA TRP A 137 25.20 8.86 -25.20
C TRP A 137 24.85 9.67 -23.95
N PRO A 138 24.28 10.89 -24.06
CA PRO A 138 23.91 11.68 -22.87
C PRO A 138 22.96 10.97 -21.88
N GLY A 139 22.19 9.98 -22.34
CA GLY A 139 21.32 9.15 -21.48
C GLY A 139 21.90 7.79 -21.08
N LEU A 140 23.09 7.40 -21.58
CA LEU A 140 23.83 6.20 -21.15
C LEU A 140 24.60 6.58 -19.87
N LYS A 141 23.93 7.14 -18.86
CA LYS A 141 24.56 7.28 -17.55
C LYS A 141 24.50 5.91 -16.88
N GLU A 142 25.67 5.42 -16.47
CA GLU A 142 25.84 4.21 -15.66
C GLU A 142 25.08 4.30 -14.33
#